data_AF-A0A947A0X8-F1
#
_entry.id   AF-A0A947A0X8-F1
#
_cell.length_a   1.000
_cell.length_b   1.000
_cell.length_c   1.000
_cell.angle_alpha   90.00
_cell.angle_beta   90.00
_cell.angle_gamma   90.00
#
_symmetry.space_group_name_H-M   'P 1'
#
loop_
_entity.id
_entity.type
_entity.pdbx_description
1 polymer ?
#
loop_
_entity_poly.entity_id
_entity_poly.type
_entity_poly.pdbx_seq_one_letter_code
_entity_poly.pdbx_strand_id
1 'polypeptide(L)' 'MKKLKDRWDIESNWQLFIILLVFAITGSSAAKLASPLVDFLGINSETSHWSIYWFARIVLIFPIYQVLLVSFG' A
#
# COMPACT_ATOMS: atom_id res chain seq x y z
N MET A 1 -3.72 -10.32 -21.05
CA MET A 1 -2.25 -10.46 -21.03
C MET A 1 -1.56 -9.51 -22.00
N LYS A 2 -1.79 -9.59 -23.33
CA LYS A 2 -1.11 -8.72 -24.33
C LYS A 2 -1.25 -7.20 -24.06
N LYS A 3 -2.48 -6.69 -23.88
CA LYS A 3 -2.73 -5.25 -23.59
C LYS A 3 -2.07 -4.70 -22.32
N LEU A 4 -1.83 -5.55 -21.32
CA LEU A 4 -1.21 -5.15 -20.05
C LEU A 4 0.31 -5.07 -20.18
N LYS A 5 0.89 -6.04 -20.92
CA LYS A 5 2.31 -6.06 -21.26
C LYS A 5 2.69 -4.91 -22.19
N ASP A 6 1.89 -4.63 -23.21
CA ASP A 6 2.17 -3.51 -24.13
C ASP A 6 2.06 -2.14 -23.45
N ARG A 7 1.21 -1.98 -22.43
CA ARG A 7 1.11 -0.70 -21.70
C ARG A 7 2.26 -0.46 -20.74
N TRP A 8 2.83 -1.52 -20.19
CA TRP A 8 3.86 -1.47 -19.14
C TRP A 8 5.23 -1.91 -19.68
N ASP A 9 5.34 -2.07 -20.99
CA ASP A 9 6.54 -2.53 -21.72
C ASP A 9 7.18 -3.79 -21.09
N ILE A 10 6.35 -4.78 -20.77
CA ILE A 10 6.78 -6.00 -20.07
C ILE A 10 7.12 -7.08 -21.08
N GLU A 11 8.42 -7.34 -21.26
CA GLU A 11 8.92 -8.35 -22.21
C GLU A 11 8.66 -9.78 -21.74
N SER A 12 8.67 -10.03 -20.42
CA SER A 12 8.57 -11.38 -19.84
C SER A 12 7.49 -11.54 -18.77
N ASN A 13 6.89 -12.73 -18.70
CA ASN A 13 6.00 -13.11 -17.59
C ASN A 13 6.71 -13.03 -16.22
N TRP A 14 8.04 -13.19 -16.20
CA TRP A 14 8.84 -13.08 -14.99
C TRP A 14 8.87 -11.65 -14.42
N GLN A 15 8.99 -10.65 -15.29
CA GLN A 15 8.95 -9.24 -14.90
C GLN A 15 7.56 -8.86 -14.36
N LEU A 16 6.48 -9.37 -14.97
CA LEU A 16 5.12 -9.21 -14.43
C LEU A 16 4.99 -9.81 -13.03
N PHE A 17 5.56 -11.00 -12.80
CA PHE A 17 5.55 -11.65 -11.49
C PHE A 17 6.31 -10.82 -10.44
N ILE A 18 7.49 -10.29 -10.77
CA ILE A 18 8.26 -9.42 -9.86
C ILE A 18 7.47 -8.15 -9.53
N ILE A 19 6.86 -7.50 -10.52
CA ILE A 19 6.04 -6.30 -10.31
C ILE A 19 4.89 -6.60 -9.34
N LEU A 20 4.16 -7.69 -9.54
CA LEU A 20 3.08 -8.09 -8.66
C LEU A 20 3.58 -8.44 -7.26
N LEU A 21 4.75 -9.06 -7.15
CA LEU A 21 5.38 -9.41 -5.88
C LEU A 21 5.79 -8.17 -5.09
N VAL A 22 6.44 -7.19 -5.73
CA VAL A 22 6.78 -5.90 -5.12
C VAL A 22 5.50 -5.16 -4.71
N PHE A 23 4.49 -5.11 -5.58
CA PHE A 23 3.19 -4.50 -5.24
C PHE A 23 2.55 -5.16 -4.02
N ALA A 24 2.58 -6.49 -3.93
CA ALA A 24 2.03 -7.24 -2.81
C ALA A 24 2.78 -6.96 -1.50
N ILE A 25 4.11 -6.92 -1.54
CA ILE A 25 4.96 -6.63 -0.37
C ILE A 25 4.75 -5.20 0.09
N THR A 26 4.83 -4.23 -0.83
CA THR A 26 4.68 -2.80 -0.52
C THR A 26 3.27 -2.49 -0.01
N GLY A 27 2.23 -3.04 -0.65
CA GLY A 27 0.84 -2.85 -0.24
C GLY A 27 0.54 -3.47 1.13
N SER A 28 1.02 -4.69 1.37
CA SER A 28 0.85 -5.37 2.67
C SER A 28 1.61 -4.65 3.79
N SER A 29 2.81 -4.15 3.49
CA SER A 29 3.63 -3.37 4.42
C SER A 29 2.97 -2.03 4.77
N ALA A 30 2.45 -1.31 3.77
CA ALA A 30 1.73 -0.05 3.98
C ALA A 30 0.51 -0.25 4.88
N ALA A 31 -0.29 -1.28 4.64
CA ALA A 31 -1.47 -1.58 5.43
C ALA A 31 -1.13 -1.97 6.89
N LYS A 32 0.00 -2.67 7.09
CA LYS A 32 0.52 -3.01 8.43
C LYS A 32 1.07 -1.80 9.17
N LEU A 33 1.79 -0.90 8.50
CA LEU A 33 2.35 0.32 9.09
C LEU A 33 1.28 1.37 9.38
N ALA A 34 0.17 1.37 8.63
CA ALA A 34 -0.93 2.29 8.88
C ALA A 34 -1.60 2.09 10.24
N SER A 35 -1.70 0.85 10.74
CA SER A 35 -2.27 0.57 12.07
C SER A 35 -1.55 1.30 13.22
N PRO A 36 -0.24 1.07 13.46
CA PRO A 36 0.47 1.75 14.55
C PRO A 36 0.56 3.26 14.34
N LEU A 37 0.52 3.76 13.10
CA LEU A 37 0.48 5.20 12.84
C LEU A 37 -0.87 5.83 13.23
N VAL A 38 -1.99 5.15 12.95
CA VAL A 38 -3.32 5.60 13.38
C VAL A 38 -3.43 5.60 14.90
N ASP A 39 -2.91 4.56 15.56
CA ASP A 39 -2.87 4.47 17.02
C ASP A 39 -1.94 5.54 17.63
N PHE A 40 -0.79 5.83 17.00
CA PHE A 40 0.12 6.91 17.40
C PHE A 40 -0.51 8.30 17.31
N LEU A 41 -1.41 8.52 16.35
CA LEU A 41 -2.21 9.75 16.26
C LEU A 41 -3.33 9.83 17.31
N GLY A 42 -3.47 8.83 18.19
CA GLY A 42 -4.49 8.78 19.24
C GLY A 42 -5.87 8.33 18.75
N ILE A 43 -5.97 7.82 17.52
CA ILE A 43 -7.22 7.34 16.93
C ILE A 43 -7.34 5.84 17.22
N ASN A 44 -7.71 5.48 18.45
CA ASN A 44 -7.90 4.08 18.79
C ASN A 44 -9.19 3.53 18.15
N SER A 45 -9.14 2.27 17.71
CA SER A 45 -10.29 1.55 17.15
C SER A 45 -11.48 1.42 18.12
N GLU A 46 -11.23 1.56 19.41
CA GLU A 46 -12.25 1.41 20.46
C GLU A 46 -12.88 2.73 20.90
N THR A 47 -12.14 3.85 20.84
CA THR A 47 -12.65 5.16 21.29
C THR A 47 -13.11 6.05 20.14
N SER A 48 -12.59 5.86 18.92
CA SER A 48 -12.98 6.64 17.75
C SER A 48 -14.12 6.01 16.97
N HIS A 49 -14.94 6.86 16.35
CA HIS A 49 -15.99 6.42 15.44
C HIS A 49 -15.40 5.60 14.30
N TRP A 50 -16.01 4.46 13.97
CA TRP A 50 -15.47 3.51 12.99
C TRP A 50 -15.09 4.16 11.65
N SER A 51 -15.89 5.15 11.21
CA SER A 51 -15.68 5.90 9.97
C SER A 51 -14.42 6.76 10.01
N ILE A 52 -14.12 7.39 11.16
CA ILE A 52 -12.94 8.22 11.36
C ILE A 52 -11.68 7.34 11.34
N TYR A 53 -11.73 6.20 12.04
CA TYR A 53 -10.64 5.23 12.06
C TYR A 53 -10.27 4.76 10.64
N TRP A 54 -11.26 4.32 9.86
CA TRP A 54 -11.03 3.87 8.49
C TRP A 54 -10.62 5.00 7.54
N PHE A 55 -11.20 6.19 7.68
CA PHE A 55 -10.81 7.35 6.87
C PHE A 55 -9.36 7.73 7.13
N ALA A 56 -8.96 7.89 8.40
CA ALA A 56 -7.58 8.20 8.76
C ALA A 56 -6.62 7.13 8.26
N ARG A 57 -7.01 5.85 8.36
CA ARG A 57 -6.19 4.72 7.87
C ARG A 57 -5.99 4.76 6.36
N ILE A 58 -7.04 5.01 5.56
CA ILE A 58 -6.92 5.15 4.10
C ILE A 58 -6.05 6.35 3.74
N VAL A 59 -6.26 7.49 4.41
CA VAL A 59 -5.46 8.70 4.21
C VAL A 59 -4.00 8.48 4.55
N LEU A 60 -3.68 7.69 5.57
CA LEU A 60 -2.30 7.35 5.95
C LEU A 60 -1.65 6.29 5.08
N ILE A 61 -2.41 5.29 4.59
CA ILE A 61 -1.89 4.28 3.67
C ILE A 61 -1.29 4.93 2.43
N PHE A 62 -1.91 6.00 1.91
CA PHE A 62 -1.43 6.69 0.72
C PHE A 62 0.00 7.24 0.83
N PRO A 63 0.35 8.13 1.79
CA PRO A 63 1.71 8.61 1.97
C PRO A 63 2.69 7.52 2.40
N ILE A 64 2.28 6.56 3.25
CA ILE A 64 3.14 5.43 3.63
C ILE A 64 3.53 4.63 2.38
N TYR A 65 2.56 4.36 1.50
CA TYR A 65 2.80 3.63 0.26
C TYR A 65 3.78 4.36 -0.66
N GLN A 66 3.69 5.69 -0.76
CA GLN A 66 4.67 6.50 -1.52
C GLN A 66 6.09 6.39 -0.93
N VAL A 67 6.24 6.47 0.40
CA VAL A 67 7.55 6.33 1.05
C VAL A 67 8.14 4.94 0.83
N LEU A 68 7.32 3.89 0.95
CA LEU A 68 7.77 2.52 0.70
C LEU A 68 8.13 2.31 -0.77
N LEU A 69 7.38 2.88 -1.71
CA LEU A 69 7.75 2.83 -3.13
C LEU A 69 9.07 3.52 -3.43
N VAL A 70 9.41 4.63 -2.77
CA VAL A 70 10.73 5.27 -2.91
C VAL A 70 11.84 4.45 -2.24
N SER A 71 11.51 3.65 -1.22
CA SER A 71 12.49 2.85 -0.50
C SER A 71 12.81 1.53 -1.20
N PHE A 72 11.80 0.91 -1.84
CA PHE A 72 11.93 -0.34 -2.57
C PHE A 72 12.11 -0.17 -4.08
N GLY A 73 11.78 1.01 -4.61
CA GLY A 73 11.83 1.37 -6.03
C GLY A 73 13.13 2.02 -6.43
#